data_AF-S6UUN4-F1
#
_entry.id   AF-S6UUN4-F1
#
_cell.length_a   1.000
_cell.length_b   1.000
_cell.length_c   1.000
_cell.angle_alpha   90.00
_cell.angle_beta   90.00
_cell.angle_gamma   90.00
#
_symmetry.space_group_name_H-M   'P 1'
#
loop_
_entity.id
_entity.type
_entity.pdbx_description
1 polymer ?
#
loop_
_entity_poly.entity_id
_entity_poly.type
_entity_poly.pdbx_seq_one_letter_code
_entity_poly.pdbx_strand_id
1 'polypeptide(L)'
;MQAGLLELAEAFAEAGKPVGLICITPALAAKIYGPGVICTIGNDPETAAAITKMGGSHAQCAVDDIVEDPARKLVSTPAYMVAKSIGEAASGINKLVDRVLELTYEGDA
;
A
#
# COMPACT_ATOMS: atom_id res chain seq x y z
N MET A 1 16.05 -5.61 -7.02
CA MET A 1 15.76 -4.59 -5.99
C MET A 1 17.07 -4.30 -5.29
N GLN A 2 17.41 -3.03 -5.10
CA GLN A 2 18.62 -2.65 -4.38
C GLN A 2 18.44 -3.07 -2.91
N ALA A 3 19.41 -3.78 -2.32
CA ALA A 3 19.22 -4.46 -1.03
C ALA A 3 18.70 -3.53 0.07
N GLY A 4 19.23 -2.31 0.16
CA GLY A 4 18.87 -1.36 1.20
C GLY A 4 17.42 -0.85 1.17
N LEU A 5 16.69 -0.93 0.04
CA LEU A 5 15.29 -0.49 0.02
C LEU A 5 14.37 -1.47 0.76
N LEU A 6 14.57 -2.77 0.53
CA LEU A 6 13.75 -3.80 1.16
C LEU A 6 14.04 -3.84 2.66
N GLU A 7 15.33 -3.85 3.03
CA GLU A 7 15.77 -3.84 4.43
C GLU A 7 15.19 -2.64 5.19
N LEU A 8 15.14 -1.46 4.56
CA LEU A 8 14.52 -0.27 5.17
C LEU A 8 13.01 -0.43 5.35
N ALA A 9 12.30 -0.94 4.34
CA ALA A 9 10.86 -1.12 4.41
C ALA A 9 10.47 -2.19 5.46
N GLU A 10 11.22 -3.29 5.52
CA GLU A 10 11.07 -4.34 6.54
C GLU A 10 11.34 -3.75 7.94
N ALA A 11 12.39 -2.96 8.12
CA ALA A 11 12.68 -2.32 9.41
C ALA A 11 11.56 -1.35 9.88
N PHE A 12 10.88 -0.65 8.95
CA PHE A 12 9.71 0.17 9.29
C PHE A 12 8.51 -0.70 9.71
N ALA A 13 8.25 -1.78 8.97
CA ALA A 13 7.19 -2.73 9.26
C ALA A 13 7.40 -3.41 10.63
N GLU A 14 8.60 -3.91 10.91
CA GLU A 14 8.98 -4.55 12.18
C GLU A 14 8.87 -3.58 13.36
N ALA A 15 9.21 -2.30 13.14
CA ALA A 15 9.05 -1.25 14.15
C ALA A 15 7.59 -0.80 14.35
N GLY A 16 6.62 -1.38 13.63
CA GLY A 16 5.21 -1.00 13.71
C GLY A 16 4.94 0.42 13.23
N LYS A 17 5.78 0.94 12.33
CA LYS A 17 5.61 2.28 11.74
C LYS A 17 4.66 2.20 10.54
N PRO A 18 3.76 3.17 10.35
CA PRO A 18 2.88 3.19 9.19
C PRO A 18 3.67 3.30 7.88
N VAL A 19 3.23 2.56 6.85
CA VAL A 19 3.83 2.59 5.51
C VAL A 19 2.76 2.86 4.48
N GLY A 20 3.06 3.77 3.54
CA GLY A 20 2.22 4.06 2.38
C GLY A 20 2.83 3.51 1.09
N LEU A 21 2.07 2.71 0.32
CA LEU A 21 2.47 2.19 -0.99
C LEU A 21 1.53 2.70 -2.10
N ILE A 22 2.10 3.33 -3.13
CA ILE A 22 1.37 4.00 -4.21
C ILE A 22 1.65 3.31 -5.55
N CYS A 23 0.63 3.22 -6.41
CA CYS A 23 0.75 2.76 -7.80
C CYS A 23 1.18 1.29 -7.89
N ILE A 24 2.37 1.00 -8.40
CA ILE A 24 2.87 -0.37 -8.55
C ILE A 24 3.61 -0.89 -7.31
N THR A 25 3.99 0.00 -6.38
CA THR A 25 4.75 -0.38 -5.17
C THR A 25 4.02 -1.36 -4.23
N PRO A 26 2.66 -1.42 -4.16
CA PRO A 26 1.94 -2.46 -3.42
C PRO A 26 2.24 -3.89 -3.89
N ALA A 27 2.79 -4.08 -5.11
CA ALA A 27 3.28 -5.38 -5.56
C ALA A 27 4.45 -5.93 -4.71
N LEU A 28 5.12 -5.08 -3.92
CA LEU A 28 6.17 -5.47 -2.98
C LEU A 28 5.63 -5.82 -1.60
N ALA A 29 4.35 -5.59 -1.31
CA ALA A 29 3.78 -5.74 0.04
C ALA A 29 4.07 -7.13 0.64
N ALA A 30 3.84 -8.20 -0.12
CA ALA A 30 4.06 -9.57 0.34
C ALA A 30 5.53 -9.88 0.67
N LYS A 31 6.48 -9.16 0.06
CA LYS A 31 7.90 -9.28 0.39
C LYS A 31 8.24 -8.54 1.69
N ILE A 32 7.65 -7.36 1.89
CA ILE A 32 7.91 -6.51 3.06
C ILE A 32 7.27 -7.10 4.33
N TYR A 33 6.05 -7.61 4.22
CA TYR A 33 5.23 -8.00 5.36
C TYR A 33 4.93 -9.50 5.47
N GLY A 34 5.38 -10.28 4.49
CA GLY A 34 5.05 -11.70 4.37
C GLY A 34 3.61 -11.97 3.88
N PRO A 35 3.21 -13.25 3.89
CA PRO A 35 1.91 -13.69 3.37
C PRO A 35 0.70 -13.10 4.13
N GLY A 36 -0.39 -12.90 3.41
CA GLY A 36 -1.68 -12.41 3.94
C GLY A 36 -1.77 -10.90 4.14
N VAL A 37 -0.75 -10.13 3.74
CA VAL A 37 -0.82 -8.67 3.73
C VAL A 37 -1.87 -8.18 2.73
N ILE A 38 -2.72 -7.25 3.15
CA ILE A 38 -3.77 -6.68 2.32
C ILE A 38 -3.24 -5.42 1.63
N CYS A 39 -3.42 -5.31 0.32
CA CYS A 39 -3.05 -4.11 -0.43
C CYS A 39 -3.88 -3.96 -1.71
N THR A 40 -3.74 -2.84 -2.41
CA THR A 40 -4.37 -2.61 -3.71
C THR A 40 -3.40 -2.04 -4.72
N ILE A 41 -3.57 -2.39 -5.99
CA ILE A 41 -3.02 -1.67 -7.15
C ILE A 41 -4.11 -1.06 -8.02
N GLY A 42 -5.38 -1.08 -7.57
CA GLY A 42 -6.53 -0.70 -8.36
C GLY A 42 -7.33 -1.91 -8.83
N ASN A 43 -7.46 -2.10 -10.15
CA ASN A 43 -8.37 -3.09 -10.73
C ASN A 43 -7.77 -3.89 -11.90
N ASP A 44 -6.45 -3.85 -12.11
CA ASP A 44 -5.79 -4.67 -13.12
C ASP A 44 -5.73 -6.16 -12.70
N PRO A 45 -6.39 -7.08 -13.43
CA PRO A 45 -6.53 -8.47 -12.99
C PRO A 45 -5.22 -9.25 -13.02
N GLU A 46 -4.32 -8.95 -13.97
CA GLU A 46 -3.05 -9.66 -14.11
C GLU A 46 -2.10 -9.31 -12.96
N THR A 47 -2.00 -8.01 -12.61
CA THR A 47 -1.18 -7.54 -11.50
C THR A 47 -1.75 -8.03 -10.16
N ALA A 48 -3.08 -8.01 -9.99
CA ALA A 48 -3.72 -8.56 -8.80
C ALA A 48 -3.44 -10.06 -8.60
N ALA A 49 -3.46 -10.84 -9.69
CA ALA A 49 -3.11 -12.25 -9.65
C ALA A 49 -1.62 -12.47 -9.30
N ALA A 50 -0.72 -11.62 -9.81
CA ALA A 50 0.70 -11.68 -9.45
C ALA A 50 0.94 -11.39 -7.95
N ILE A 51 0.24 -10.41 -7.38
CA ILE A 51 0.28 -10.12 -5.93
C ILE A 51 -0.19 -11.33 -5.13
N THR A 52 -1.30 -11.93 -5.54
CA THR A 52 -1.87 -13.12 -4.89
C THR A 52 -0.88 -14.30 -4.94
N LYS A 53 -0.25 -14.52 -6.09
CA LYS A 53 0.78 -15.57 -6.26
C LYS A 53 2.01 -15.33 -5.38
N MET A 54 2.33 -14.07 -5.10
CA MET A 54 3.40 -13.69 -4.17
C MET A 54 3.01 -13.82 -2.69
N GLY A 55 1.75 -14.14 -2.39
CA GLY A 55 1.22 -14.33 -1.04
C GLY A 55 0.48 -13.12 -0.46
N GLY A 56 0.32 -12.03 -1.22
CA GLY A 56 -0.51 -10.90 -0.80
C GLY A 56 -2.00 -11.15 -1.02
N SER A 57 -2.84 -10.31 -0.41
CA SER A 57 -4.29 -10.29 -0.62
C SER A 57 -4.68 -8.98 -1.30
N HIS A 58 -4.91 -9.03 -2.62
CA HIS A 58 -5.29 -7.84 -3.38
C HIS A 58 -6.77 -7.50 -3.19
N ALA A 59 -7.07 -6.27 -2.78
CA ALA A 59 -8.42 -5.71 -2.79
C ALA A 59 -8.59 -4.74 -3.96
N GLN A 60 -9.69 -4.83 -4.70
CA GLN A 60 -10.01 -3.84 -5.73
C GLN A 60 -10.28 -2.48 -5.08
N CYS A 61 -9.77 -1.41 -5.68
CA CYS A 61 -9.89 -0.06 -5.15
C CYS A 61 -10.10 0.96 -6.28
N ALA A 62 -10.93 1.98 -6.01
CA ALA A 62 -11.10 3.12 -6.90
C ALA A 62 -9.88 4.05 -6.83
N VAL A 63 -9.70 4.90 -7.85
CA VAL A 63 -8.54 5.80 -7.94
C VAL A 63 -8.47 6.83 -6.81
N ASP A 64 -9.62 7.24 -6.30
CA ASP A 64 -9.82 8.24 -5.26
C ASP A 64 -9.92 7.64 -3.85
N ASP A 65 -9.64 6.34 -3.70
CA ASP A 65 -9.77 5.61 -2.45
C ASP A 65 -8.46 4.88 -2.06
N ILE A 66 -8.46 4.29 -0.87
CA ILE A 66 -7.34 3.60 -0.25
C ILE A 66 -7.75 2.22 0.27
N VAL A 67 -6.78 1.32 0.39
CA VAL A 67 -6.92 0.05 1.11
C VAL A 67 -5.90 0.02 2.24
N GLU A 68 -6.38 -0.28 3.44
CA GLU A 68 -5.58 -0.43 4.65
C GLU A 68 -5.50 -1.90 5.09
N ASP A 69 -4.32 -2.32 5.55
CA ASP A 69 -4.12 -3.49 6.40
C ASP A 69 -3.83 -3.01 7.83
N PRO A 70 -4.85 -3.00 8.71
CA PRO A 70 -4.71 -2.45 10.06
C PRO A 70 -3.72 -3.23 10.91
N ALA A 71 -3.61 -4.55 10.69
CA ALA A 71 -2.70 -5.41 11.45
C ALA A 71 -1.22 -5.08 11.19
N ARG A 72 -0.95 -4.46 10.04
CA ARG A 72 0.41 -4.15 9.56
C ARG A 72 0.67 -2.66 9.39
N LYS A 73 -0.31 -1.81 9.72
CA LYS A 73 -0.30 -0.36 9.48
C LYS A 73 0.14 0.01 8.05
N LEU A 74 -0.30 -0.77 7.07
CA LEU A 74 -0.01 -0.55 5.66
C LEU A 74 -1.21 0.14 5.01
N VAL A 75 -0.97 1.22 4.28
CA VAL A 75 -1.98 1.90 3.45
C VAL A 75 -1.54 1.87 2.00
N SER A 76 -2.45 1.62 1.07
CA SER A 76 -2.16 1.59 -0.36
C SER A 76 -3.21 2.27 -1.21
N THR A 77 -2.80 2.87 -2.33
CA THR A 77 -3.69 3.53 -3.30
C THR A 77 -3.25 3.31 -4.75
N PRO A 78 -4.18 3.20 -5.72
CA PRO A 78 -3.83 2.85 -7.10
C PRO A 78 -3.08 3.94 -7.86
N ALA A 79 -3.34 5.22 -7.59
CA ALA A 79 -2.80 6.35 -8.37
C ALA A 79 -2.85 6.08 -9.89
N TYR A 80 -1.73 6.23 -10.61
CA TYR A 80 -1.66 6.08 -12.07
C TYR A 80 -1.87 4.65 -12.61
N MET A 81 -2.03 3.62 -11.76
CA MET A 81 -2.56 2.34 -12.23
C MET A 81 -3.99 2.48 -12.77
N VAL A 82 -4.74 3.48 -12.30
CA VAL A 82 -6.14 3.72 -12.68
C VAL A 82 -6.37 5.17 -13.17
N ALA A 83 -5.66 6.15 -12.61
CA ALA A 83 -5.90 7.57 -12.87
C ALA A 83 -5.68 7.97 -14.32
N LYS A 84 -6.59 8.80 -14.83
CA LYS A 84 -6.54 9.43 -16.16
C LYS A 84 -6.15 10.90 -16.10
N SER A 85 -6.08 11.48 -14.90
CA SER A 85 -5.65 12.85 -14.67
C SER A 85 -4.87 13.00 -13.38
N ILE A 86 -4.11 14.09 -13.26
CA ILE A 86 -3.40 14.43 -12.03
C ILE A 86 -4.35 14.67 -10.84
N GLY A 87 -5.56 15.18 -11.09
CA GLY A 87 -6.55 15.44 -10.05
C GLY A 87 -7.08 14.14 -9.42
N GLU A 88 -7.34 13.13 -10.24
CA GLU A 88 -7.75 11.80 -9.76
C GLU A 88 -6.64 11.14 -8.92
N ALA A 89 -5.40 11.16 -9.42
CA ALA A 89 -4.26 10.62 -8.68
C ALA A 89 -4.04 11.36 -7.35
N ALA A 90 -4.14 12.70 -7.34
CA ALA A 90 -3.99 13.50 -6.14
C ALA A 90 -5.04 13.17 -5.08
N SER A 91 -6.29 12.88 -5.47
CA SER A 91 -7.36 12.53 -4.53
C SER A 91 -7.01 11.30 -3.69
N GLY A 92 -6.64 10.19 -4.33
CA GLY A 92 -6.25 8.96 -3.62
C GLY A 92 -4.95 9.09 -2.84
N ILE A 93 -3.95 9.81 -3.39
CA ILE A 93 -2.66 10.02 -2.72
C ILE A 93 -2.81 10.87 -1.46
N ASN A 94 -3.58 11.98 -1.51
CA ASN A 94 -3.80 12.83 -0.35
C ASN A 94 -4.52 12.04 0.76
N LYS A 95 -5.57 11.28 0.40
CA LYS A 95 -6.26 10.39 1.35
C LYS A 95 -5.33 9.37 2.00
N LEU A 96 -4.41 8.79 1.22
CA LEU A 96 -3.39 7.87 1.74
C LEU A 96 -2.45 8.58 2.73
N VAL A 97 -1.96 9.77 2.38
CA VAL A 97 -1.04 10.54 3.24
C VAL A 97 -1.73 10.91 4.55
N ASP A 98 -2.96 11.40 4.50
CA ASP A 98 -3.76 11.73 5.69
C ASP A 98 -3.90 10.51 6.61
N ARG A 99 -4.26 9.35 6.06
CA ARG A 99 -4.41 8.12 6.85
C ARG A 99 -3.08 7.64 7.44
N VAL A 100 -1.98 7.72 6.68
CA VAL A 100 -0.64 7.38 7.19
C VAL A 100 -0.28 8.27 8.37
N LEU A 101 -0.58 9.58 8.31
CA LEU A 101 -0.34 10.51 9.42
C LEU A 101 -1.20 10.17 10.64
N GLU A 102 -2.49 9.91 10.47
CA GLU A 102 -3.38 9.47 11.57
C GLU A 102 -2.82 8.25 12.32
N LEU A 103 -2.35 7.24 11.59
CA LEU A 103 -1.75 6.02 12.14
C LEU A 103 -0.46 6.26 12.96
N THR A 104 0.19 7.43 12.81
CA THR A 104 1.35 7.80 13.63
C THR A 104 0.98 8.26 15.02
N TYR A 105 -0.26 8.72 15.22
CA TYR A 105 -0.78 9.19 16.51
C TYR A 105 -1.65 8.14 17.24
N GLU A 106 -2.12 7.11 16.53
CA GLU A 106 -2.84 5.96 17.11
C GLU A 106 -1.89 5.11 17.98
N GLY A 107 -1.78 5.49 19.26
CA GLY A 107 -0.91 4.89 20.28
C GLY A 107 -0.49 5.85 21.40
N ASP A 108 -0.69 7.16 21.23
CA ASP A 108 -0.30 8.21 22.18
C ASP A 108 -1.47 8.71 23.07
N ALA A 109 -2.59 7.98 23.09
CA ALA A 109 -3.80 8.30 23.87
C ALA A 109 -4.03 7.32 25.03
#